data_AF-A0A6J6Z0I7-F1
#
_entry.id   AF-A0A6J6Z0I7-F1
#
_cell.length_a   1.000
_cell.length_b   1.000
_cell.length_c   1.000
_cell.angle_alpha   90.00
_cell.angle_beta   90.00
_cell.angle_gamma   90.00
#
_symmetry.space_group_name_H-M   'P 1'
#
loop_
_entity.id
_entity.type
_entity.pdbx_description
1 polymer ?
#
loop_
_entity_poly.entity_id
_entity_poly.type
_entity_poly.pdbx_seq_one_letter_code
_entity_poly.pdbx_strand_id
1 'polypeptide(L)' 'MRTIRHPLSGATYDLTEQGTISVDKNGVIGEFTAHGVWLSGALKQADPHLCLWIAGKQLPNRHQLAAKALTSA' A
#
# COMPACT_ATOMS: atom_id res chain seq x y z
N MET A 1 8.58 -1.56 4.26
CA MET A 1 7.21 -2.11 4.08
C MET A 1 6.22 -1.01 4.39
N ARG A 2 5.21 -0.81 3.53
CA ARG A 2 4.19 0.24 3.69
C ARG A 2 2.89 -0.44 4.06
N THR A 3 2.33 -0.05 5.21
CA THR A 3 1.10 -0.64 5.77
C THR A 3 0.05 0.45 5.95
N ILE A 4 -1.18 0.20 5.52
CA ILE A 4 -2.33 1.11 5.71
C ILE A 4 -3.51 0.29 6.23
N ARG A 5 -4.16 0.77 7.29
CA ARG A 5 -5.41 0.19 7.77
C ARG A 5 -6.59 0.92 7.16
N HIS A 6 -7.49 0.17 6.55
CA HIS A 6 -8.71 0.70 5.95
C HIS A 6 -9.65 1.23 7.05
N PRO A 7 -10.08 2.49 7.01
CA PRO A 7 -10.83 3.12 8.11
C PRO A 7 -12.23 2.54 8.32
N LEU A 8 -12.92 2.13 7.25
CA LEU A 8 -14.26 1.55 7.35
C LEU A 8 -14.25 0.03 7.61
N SER A 9 -13.52 -0.74 6.79
CA SER A 9 -13.54 -2.20 6.87
C SER A 9 -12.61 -2.78 7.94
N GLY A 10 -11.67 -1.98 8.46
CA GLY A 10 -10.66 -2.41 9.42
C GLY A 10 -9.55 -3.28 8.85
N ALA A 11 -9.62 -3.65 7.57
CA ALA A 11 -8.64 -4.49 6.88
C ALA A 11 -7.27 -3.79 6.75
N THR A 12 -6.21 -4.56 6.79
CA THR A 12 -4.82 -4.07 6.69
C THR A 12 -4.28 -4.37 5.30
N TYR A 13 -3.65 -3.37 4.69
CA TYR A 13 -3.09 -3.41 3.34
C TYR A 13 -1.59 -3.21 3.44
N ASP A 14 -0.85 -4.14 2.83
CA ASP A 14 0.62 -4.15 2.84
C ASP A 14 1.16 -4.21 1.42
N LEU A 15 2.03 -3.25 1.06
CA LEU A 15 2.76 -3.30 -0.20
C LEU A 15 3.94 -4.27 -0.08
N THR A 16 3.91 -5.33 -0.88
CA THR A 16 4.96 -6.35 -0.94
C THR A 16 6.16 -5.85 -1.75
N GLU A 17 7.29 -6.54 -1.63
CA GLU A 17 8.50 -6.24 -2.42
C GLU A 17 8.31 -6.49 -3.93
N GLN A 18 7.32 -7.30 -4.29
CA GLN A 18 6.97 -7.65 -5.67
C GLN A 18 6.03 -6.62 -6.32
N GLY A 19 5.59 -5.61 -5.55
CA GLY A 19 4.63 -4.60 -6.02
C GLY A 19 3.17 -5.06 -6.00
N THR A 20 2.89 -6.22 -5.40
CA THR A 20 1.53 -6.68 -5.09
C THR A 20 1.09 -6.17 -3.72
N ILE A 21 -0.20 -6.31 -3.41
CA ILE A 21 -0.80 -5.85 -2.17
C ILE A 21 -1.35 -7.06 -1.43
N SER A 22 -0.79 -7.33 -0.27
CA SER A 22 -1.36 -8.29 0.68
C SER A 22 -2.43 -7.57 1.50
N VAL A 23 -3.63 -8.15 1.56
CA VAL A 23 -4.75 -7.61 2.33
C VAL A 23 -5.16 -8.64 3.37
N ASP A 24 -5.07 -8.26 4.65
CA ASP A 24 -5.59 -9.04 5.78
C ASP A 24 -6.91 -8.43 6.26
N LYS A 25 -7.94 -9.25 6.35
CA LYS A 25 -9.16 -8.93 7.07
C LYS A 25 -9.45 -9.98 8.13
N ASN A 26 -9.04 -9.68 9.37
CA ASN A 26 -9.24 -10.55 10.54
C ASN A 26 -8.62 -11.95 10.35
N GLY A 27 -7.41 -12.01 9.79
CA GLY A 27 -6.68 -13.25 9.53
C GLY A 27 -7.04 -13.95 8.22
N VAL A 28 -8.02 -13.43 7.47
CA VAL A 28 -8.31 -13.89 6.10
C VAL A 28 -7.53 -13.03 5.12
N ILE A 29 -6.57 -13.66 4.44
CA ILE A 29 -5.60 -12.97 3.58
C ILE A 29 -5.95 -13.17 2.09
N GLY A 30 -5.72 -12.12 1.31
CA GLY A 30 -5.75 -12.17 -0.15
C GLY A 30 -4.66 -11.29 -0.74
N GLU A 31 -4.17 -11.66 -1.92
CA GLU A 31 -3.17 -10.91 -2.66
C GLU A 31 -3.80 -10.28 -3.89
N PHE A 32 -3.47 -9.01 -4.12
CA PHE A 32 -4.07 -8.19 -5.16
C PHE A 32 -3.02 -7.40 -5.94
N THR A 33 -3.33 -7.05 -7.18
CA THR A 33 -2.55 -6.08 -7.95
C THR A 33 -2.79 -4.65 -7.46
N ALA A 34 -1.96 -3.70 -7.90
CA ALA A 34 -2.15 -2.26 -7.67
C ALA A 34 -3.52 -1.72 -8.13
N HIS A 35 -4.20 -2.42 -9.04
CA HIS A 35 -5.55 -2.05 -9.51
C HIS A 35 -6.67 -2.81 -8.78
N GLY A 36 -6.37 -3.54 -7.70
CA GLY A 36 -7.35 -4.30 -6.93
C GLY A 36 -7.79 -5.61 -7.59
N VAL A 37 -7.07 -6.10 -8.59
CA VAL A 37 -7.36 -7.40 -9.21
C VAL A 37 -6.85 -8.51 -8.31
N TRP A 38 -7.71 -9.46 -7.98
CA TRP A 38 -7.36 -10.62 -7.14
C TRP A 38 -6.37 -11.55 -7.84
N LEU A 39 -5.34 -11.99 -7.10
CA LEU A 39 -4.30 -12.91 -7.56
C LEU A 39 -4.37 -14.24 -6.81
N SER A 40 -4.38 -14.20 -5.47
CA SER A 40 -4.25 -15.39 -4.63
C SER A 40 -4.92 -15.22 -3.26
N GLY A 41 -5.06 -16.33 -2.51
CA GLY A 41 -5.60 -16.32 -1.14
C GLY A 41 -7.12 -16.48 -1.00
N ALA A 42 -7.57 -16.47 0.25
CA ALA A 42 -8.95 -16.72 0.64
C ALA A 42 -9.82 -15.46 0.56
N LEU A 43 -9.26 -14.28 0.85
CA LEU A 43 -9.95 -13.00 0.69
C LEU A 43 -10.00 -12.65 -0.80
N LYS A 44 -11.21 -12.60 -1.39
CA LYS A 44 -11.41 -12.33 -2.82
C LYS A 44 -11.75 -10.89 -3.16
N GLN A 45 -11.94 -10.05 -2.15
CA GLN A 45 -12.37 -8.66 -2.31
C GLN A 45 -11.47 -7.72 -1.51
N ALA A 46 -11.09 -6.63 -2.15
CA ALA A 46 -10.35 -5.52 -1.56
C ALA A 46 -10.83 -4.22 -2.22
N ASP A 47 -10.76 -3.10 -1.48
CA ASP A 47 -10.92 -1.76 -2.05
C ASP A 47 -9.85 -1.47 -3.12
N PRO A 48 -10.24 -1.29 -4.39
CA PRO A 48 -9.30 -1.03 -5.49
C PRO A 48 -8.61 0.33 -5.37
N HIS A 49 -9.28 1.35 -4.83
CA HIS A 49 -8.69 2.68 -4.65
C HIS A 49 -7.60 2.65 -3.58
N LEU A 50 -7.78 1.86 -2.53
CA LEU A 50 -6.76 1.71 -1.50
C LEU A 50 -5.55 0.90 -2.00
N CYS A 51 -5.77 -0.13 -2.82
CA CYS A 51 -4.70 -0.83 -3.53
C CYS A 51 -3.88 0.12 -4.41
N LEU A 52 -4.55 1.01 -5.15
CA LEU A 52 -3.89 1.99 -6.00
C LEU A 52 -3.10 3.00 -5.16
N TRP A 53 -3.67 3.49 -4.06
CA TRP A 53 -3.03 4.44 -3.17
C TRP A 53 -1.74 3.90 -2.58
N ILE A 54 -1.79 2.68 -2.03
CA ILE A 54 -0.63 2.09 -1.34
C ILE A 54 0.49 1.73 -2.33
N ALA A 55 0.14 1.30 -3.54
CA ALA A 55 1.07 1.06 -4.63
C ALA A 55 1.65 2.33 -5.26
N GLY A 56 1.04 3.49 -5.01
CA GLY A 56 1.45 4.77 -5.59
C GLY A 56 2.91 5.13 -5.28
N LYS A 57 3.67 5.45 -6.34
CA LYS A 57 5.08 5.88 -6.26
C LYS A 57 5.20 7.10 -5.35
N GLN A 58 6.06 7.02 -4.36
CA GLN A 58 6.41 8.18 -3.53
C GLN A 58 7.31 9.10 -4.35
N LEU A 59 6.80 10.29 -4.65
CA LEU A 59 7.63 11.36 -5.17
C LEU A 59 8.38 12.01 -4.02
N PRO A 60 9.65 12.42 -4.23
CA PRO A 60 10.40 13.08 -3.19
C PRO A 60 9.68 14.34 -2.74
N ASN A 61 9.43 14.45 -1.45
CA ASN A 61 8.76 15.60 -0.89
C ASN A 61 9.67 16.83 -1.02
N ARG A 62 9.17 17.92 -1.61
CA ARG A 62 9.90 19.19 -1.76
C ARG A 62 10.51 19.69 -0.45
N HIS A 63 9.84 19.46 0.68
CA HIS A 63 10.34 19.85 2.00
C HIS A 63 11.50 18.96 2.46
N GLN A 64 11.42 17.65 2.20
CA GLN A 64 12.53 16.73 2.46
C GLN A 64 13.73 17.04 1.56
N LEU A 65 13.50 17.38 0.29
CA LEU A 65 14.56 17.78 -0.64
C LEU A 65 15.26 19.07 -0.17
N ALA A 66 14.49 20.09 0.23
CA ALA A 66 15.04 21.36 0.73
C ALA A 66 15.87 21.16 2.02
N ALA A 67 15.36 20.38 2.98
CA ALA A 67 16.09 20.06 4.20
C ALA A 67 17.40 19.32 3.90
N LYS A 68 17.39 18.38 2.95
CA LYS A 68 18.58 17.63 2.54
C LYS A 68 19.61 18.56 1.89
N ALA A 69 19.18 19.51 1.07
CA ALA A 69 20.07 20.50 0.45
C ALA A 69 20.74 21.42 1.48
N LEU A 70 20.01 21.88 2.50
CA LEU A 70 20.53 22.73 3.57
C LEU A 70 21.52 22.02 4.50
N THR A 71 21.39 20.71 4.69
CA THR A 71 22.26 19.92 5.58
C THR A 71 23.53 19.41 4.88
N SER A 72 23.59 19.51 3.54
CA SER A 72 24.73 19.04 2.73
C SER A 72 25.70 20.15 2.34
N ALA A 73 25.51 21.37 2.88
CA ALA A 73 26.30 22.57 2.63
C ALA A 73 27.04 22.98 3.92
#